data_AF-A0A9W7M772-F1
#
_entry.id   AF-A0A9W7M772-F1
#
_cell.length_a   1.000
_cell.length_b   1.000
_cell.length_c   1.000
_cell.angle_alpha   90.00
_cell.angle_beta   90.00
_cell.angle_gamma   90.00
#
_symmetry.space_group_name_H-M   'P 1'
#
loop_
_entity.id
_entity.type
_entity.pdbx_description
1 polymer ?
#
loop_
_entity_poly.entity_id
_entity_poly.type
_entity_poly.pdbx_seq_one_letter_code
_entity_poly.pdbx_strand_id
1 'polypeptide(L)'
;MQGEFEMSMMGEFSFFLGLQIKQRKDDTFINQAKYVKDMLKKFGLENAKPQAIPMSSSTNLDKDEGGKCVDSKLYRSMIGYFLYCNTWV
;
A
#
# COMPACT_ATOMS: atom_id res chain seq x y z
N MET A 1 32.44 10.76 -11.00
CA MET A 1 31.21 10.46 -11.78
C MET A 1 30.06 10.30 -10.82
N GLN A 2 29.44 11.41 -10.41
CA GLN A 2 28.09 11.39 -9.85
C GLN A 2 27.20 11.74 -11.04
N GLY A 3 26.51 10.73 -11.59
CA GLY A 3 25.49 10.97 -12.59
C GLY A 3 24.35 11.68 -11.90
N GLU A 4 24.33 13.00 -12.00
CA GLU A 4 23.17 13.79 -11.61
C GLU A 4 22.04 13.37 -12.55
N PHE A 5 21.10 12.58 -12.02
CA PHE A 5 19.91 12.22 -12.76
C PHE A 5 19.13 13.49 -13.01
N GLU A 6 19.00 13.84 -14.29
CA GLU A 6 18.19 14.96 -14.76
C GLU A 6 16.72 14.66 -14.44
N MET A 7 16.27 15.10 -13.26
CA MET A 7 14.85 15.07 -12.90
C MET A 7 14.12 16.11 -13.72
N SER A 8 13.56 15.68 -14.84
CA SER A 8 12.49 16.41 -15.53
C SER A 8 11.36 16.66 -14.53
N MET A 9 11.15 17.92 -14.14
CA MET A 9 9.97 18.33 -13.38
C MET A 9 8.74 18.19 -14.29
N MET A 10 8.15 17.00 -14.31
CA MET A 10 6.85 16.72 -14.92
C MET A 10 5.73 17.40 -14.12
N GLY A 11 5.64 18.73 -14.20
CA GLY A 11 4.54 19.53 -13.62
C GLY A 11 4.34 19.35 -12.11
N GLU A 12 3.14 19.70 -11.63
CA GLU A 12 2.72 19.38 -10.25
C GLU A 12 2.74 17.85 -10.08
N PHE A 13 3.67 17.36 -9.26
CA PHE A 13 3.87 15.96 -8.90
C PHE A 13 2.61 15.41 -8.21
N SER A 14 1.63 15.01 -9.01
CA SER A 14 0.29 14.66 -8.52
C SER A 14 0.19 13.17 -8.19
N PHE A 15 1.09 12.33 -8.70
CA PHE A 15 1.13 10.90 -8.44
C PHE A 15 2.56 10.35 -8.39
N PHE A 16 2.85 9.53 -7.38
CA PHE A 16 4.10 8.79 -7.23
C PHE A 16 3.82 7.38 -6.77
N LEU A 17 4.38 6.38 -7.46
CA LEU A 17 4.12 4.94 -7.21
C LEU A 17 2.61 4.56 -7.13
N GLY A 18 1.72 5.37 -7.71
CA GLY A 18 0.26 5.18 -7.62
C GLY A 18 -0.40 5.82 -6.39
N LEU A 19 0.38 6.44 -5.51
CA LEU A 19 -0.12 7.32 -4.44
C LEU A 19 -0.35 8.71 -5.00
N GLN A 20 -1.45 9.35 -4.64
CA GLN A 20 -1.70 10.72 -5.04
C GLN A 20 -0.91 11.65 -4.12
N ILE A 21 -0.13 12.56 -4.67
CA ILE A 21 0.61 13.55 -3.90
C ILE A 21 -0.02 14.92 -4.14
N LYS A 22 -0.23 15.67 -3.07
CA LYS A 22 -0.66 17.07 -3.09
C LYS A 22 0.42 17.88 -2.40
N GLN A 23 1.32 18.45 -3.20
CA GLN A 23 2.30 19.40 -2.70
C GLN A 23 1.62 20.75 -2.49
N ARG A 24 1.71 21.28 -1.28
CA ARG A 24 1.44 22.68 -0.95
C ARG A 24 2.79 23.37 -0.73
N LYS A 25 2.80 24.71 -0.71
CA LYS A 25 4.03 25.49 -0.51
C LYS A 25 4.75 25.17 0.81
N ASP A 26 4.00 24.77 1.82
CA ASP A 26 4.53 24.52 3.16
C ASP A 26 4.59 23.01 3.51
N ASP A 27 3.78 22.17 2.87
CA ASP A 27 3.63 20.75 3.23
C ASP A 27 3.37 19.86 2.01
N THR A 28 3.88 18.62 2.06
CA THR A 28 3.54 17.58 1.07
C THR A 28 2.54 16.61 1.66
N PHE A 29 1.32 16.59 1.13
CA PHE A 29 0.28 15.63 1.53
C PHE A 29 0.26 14.41 0.62
N ILE A 30 0.36 13.22 1.19
CA ILE A 30 0.20 11.96 0.46
C ILE A 30 -1.22 11.44 0.69
N ASN A 31 -2.01 11.38 -0.37
CA ASN A 31 -3.34 10.78 -0.38
C ASN A 31 -3.27 9.34 -0.90
N GLN A 32 -3.43 8.38 0.02
CA GLN A 32 -3.42 6.94 -0.28
C GLN A 32 -4.80 6.38 -0.64
N ALA A 33 -5.88 7.18 -0.58
CA ALA A 33 -7.25 6.66 -0.70
C ALA A 33 -7.52 5.93 -2.02
N LYS A 34 -6.91 6.38 -3.13
CA LYS A 34 -7.03 5.70 -4.43
C LYS A 34 -6.33 4.34 -4.41
N TYR A 35 -5.10 4.30 -3.90
CA TYR A 35 -4.31 3.08 -3.81
C TYR A 35 -5.00 2.02 -2.94
N VAL A 36 -5.52 2.42 -1.77
CA VAL A 36 -6.26 1.52 -0.87
C VAL A 36 -7.52 0.99 -1.55
N LYS A 37 -8.29 1.84 -2.24
CA LYS A 37 -9.48 1.40 -2.99
C LYS A 37 -9.13 0.41 -4.11
N ASP A 38 -8.10 0.68 -4.89
CA ASP A 38 -7.66 -0.20 -5.96
C ASP A 38 -7.16 -1.55 -5.39
N MET A 39 -6.48 -1.52 -4.25
CA MET A 39 -6.06 -2.73 -3.52
C MET A 39 -7.28 -3.54 -3.04
N LEU A 40 -8.24 -2.89 -2.36
CA LEU A 40 -9.44 -3.56 -1.87
C LEU A 40 -10.22 -4.20 -3.03
N LYS A 41 -10.37 -3.50 -4.15
CA LYS A 41 -11.00 -4.05 -5.36
C LYS A 41 -10.24 -5.25 -5.92
N LYS A 42 -8.91 -5.18 -5.99
CA LYS A 42 -8.06 -6.27 -6.50
C LYS A 42 -8.22 -7.57 -5.71
N PHE A 43 -8.43 -7.49 -4.40
CA PHE A 43 -8.60 -8.65 -3.52
C PHE A 43 -10.07 -8.95 -3.17
N GLY A 44 -11.04 -8.24 -3.77
CA GLY A 44 -12.47 -8.45 -3.49
C GLY A 44 -12.90 -8.04 -2.08
N LEU A 45 -12.18 -7.12 -1.45
CA LEU A 45 -12.38 -6.63 -0.08
C LEU A 45 -13.18 -5.32 -0.01
N GLU A 46 -13.90 -4.95 -1.07
CA GLU A 46 -14.67 -3.69 -1.12
C GLU A 46 -15.73 -3.60 -0.02
N ASN A 47 -16.25 -4.74 0.45
CA ASN A 47 -17.22 -4.85 1.53
C ASN A 47 -16.60 -5.30 2.87
N ALA A 48 -15.27 -5.29 2.99
CA ALA A 48 -14.61 -5.68 4.22
C ALA A 48 -14.94 -4.69 5.35
N LYS A 49 -15.13 -5.21 6.57
CA LYS A 49 -15.40 -4.36 7.74
C LYS A 49 -14.18 -3.48 8.03
N PRO A 50 -14.36 -2.16 8.22
CA PRO A 50 -13.25 -1.30 8.60
C PRO A 50 -12.75 -1.70 9.98
N GLN A 51 -11.43 -1.86 10.11
CA GLN A 51 -10.77 -2.10 11.38
C GLN A 51 -9.77 -0.96 11.61
N ALA A 52 -9.89 -0.29 12.75
CA ALA A 52 -9.07 0.86 13.10
C ALA A 52 -7.64 0.48 13.53
N ILE A 53 -7.44 -0.79 13.90
CA ILE A 53 -6.17 -1.27 14.45
C ILE A 53 -5.40 -1.96 13.32
N PRO A 54 -4.19 -1.49 12.97
CA PRO A 54 -3.32 -2.21 12.05
C PRO A 54 -2.99 -3.58 12.63
N MET A 55 -2.78 -4.56 11.75
CA MET A 55 -2.39 -5.90 12.19
C MET A 55 -1.08 -5.80 12.98
N SER A 56 -1.05 -6.33 14.21
CA SER A 56 0.18 -6.31 15.03
C SER A 56 1.26 -7.14 14.34
N SER A 57 2.47 -6.60 14.27
CA SER A 57 3.66 -7.29 13.75
C SER A 57 4.06 -8.51 14.60
N SER A 58 3.62 -8.57 15.86
CA SER A 58 3.95 -9.64 16.81
C SER A 58 2.87 -10.72 16.92
N THR A 59 1.98 -10.84 15.93
CA THR A 59 0.93 -11.86 15.97
C THR A 59 1.55 -13.24 15.76
N ASN A 60 1.47 -14.12 16.77
CA ASN A 60 1.85 -15.53 16.61
C ASN A 60 0.82 -16.20 15.69
N LEU A 61 1.30 -16.71 14.56
CA LEU A 61 0.47 -17.45 13.60
C LEU A 61 0.67 -18.94 13.83
N ASP A 62 -0.42 -19.64 14.11
CA ASP A 62 -0.43 -21.10 14.22
C ASP A 62 -0.63 -21.76 12.85
N LYS A 63 -0.16 -22.99 12.71
CA LYS A 63 -0.41 -23.78 11.50
C LYS A 63 -1.87 -24.24 11.48
N ASP A 64 -2.58 -23.86 10.44
CA ASP A 64 -3.93 -24.37 10.18
C ASP A 64 -3.86 -25.71 9.43
N GLU A 65 -3.88 -26.82 10.18
CA GLU A 65 -3.80 -28.18 9.61
C GLU A 65 -5.04 -28.57 8.77
N GLY A 66 -6.17 -27.87 8.96
CA GLY A 66 -7.41 -28.03 8.19
C GLY A 66 -7.62 -26.95 7.13
N GLY A 67 -6.62 -26.08 6.91
CA GLY A 67 -6.76 -24.90 6.09
C GLY A 67 -6.94 -25.18 4.60
N LYS A 68 -7.73 -24.34 3.94
CA LYS A 68 -7.79 -24.35 2.47
C LYS A 68 -6.43 -23.95 1.90
N CYS A 69 -5.96 -24.68 0.90
CA CYS A 69 -4.76 -24.31 0.16
C CYS A 69 -4.96 -22.92 -0.46
N VAL A 70 -4.15 -21.94 -0.03
CA VAL A 70 -4.14 -20.58 -0.56
C VAL A 70 -2.99 -20.45 -1.54
N ASP A 71 -3.21 -19.75 -2.65
CA ASP A 71 -2.13 -19.38 -3.56
C ASP A 71 -1.10 -18.50 -2.83
N SER A 72 0.11 -19.04 -2.67
CA SER A 72 1.21 -18.38 -1.95
C SER A 72 1.63 -17.06 -2.60
N LYS A 73 1.52 -16.94 -3.93
CA LYS A 73 1.87 -15.72 -4.66
C LYS A 73 0.82 -14.63 -4.41
N LEU A 74 -0.47 -15.01 -4.42
CA LEU A 74 -1.56 -14.09 -4.10
C LEU A 74 -1.44 -13.58 -2.67
N TYR A 75 -1.20 -14.48 -1.71
CA TYR A 75 -1.05 -14.13 -0.30
C TYR A 75 0.14 -13.21 -0.03
N ARG A 76 1.32 -13.55 -0.58
CA ARG A 76 2.51 -12.68 -0.49
C ARG A 76 2.30 -11.33 -1.15
N SER A 77 1.60 -11.29 -2.29
CA SER A 77 1.25 -10.04 -2.95
C SER A 77 0.38 -9.18 -2.04
N MET A 78 -0.66 -9.75 -1.43
CA MET A 78 -1.57 -9.05 -0.52
C MET A 78 -0.84 -8.44 0.69
N ILE A 79 0.05 -9.20 1.33
CA ILE A 79 0.88 -8.69 2.42
C ILE A 79 1.77 -7.54 1.94
N GLY A 80 2.38 -7.65 0.76
CA GLY A 80 3.21 -6.59 0.19
C GLY A 80 2.44 -5.28 -0.04
N TYR A 81 1.23 -5.36 -0.61
CA TYR A 81 0.34 -4.20 -0.77
C TYR A 81 -0.03 -3.57 0.58
N PHE A 82 -0.32 -4.41 1.59
CA PHE A 82 -0.69 -3.93 2.92
C PHE A 82 0.48 -3.26 3.65
N LEU A 83 1.68 -3.86 3.58
CA LEU A 83 2.90 -3.28 4.14
C LEU A 83 3.23 -1.93 3.49
N TYR A 84 3.14 -1.86 2.15
CA TYR A 84 3.40 -0.62 1.41
C TYR A 84 2.48 0.54 1.85
N CYS A 85 1.21 0.25 2.16
CA CYS A 85 0.27 1.22 2.68
C CYS A 85 0.65 1.70 4.11
N ASN A 86 1.12 0.80 4.98
CA ASN A 86 1.50 1.13 6.36
C ASN A 86 2.83 1.90 6.47
N THR A 87 3.76 1.76 5.52
CA THR A 87 5.08 2.44 5.59
C THR A 87 5.00 3.96 5.52
N TRP A 88 3.93 4.51 4.94
CA TRP A 88 3.75 5.96 4.75
C TRP A 88 2.65 6.55 5.65
N VAL A 89 2.29 5.84 6.72
CA VAL A 89 1.50 6.34 7.86
C VAL A 89 2.47 6.77 8.95
#